data_AF-A0A924AIZ6-F1
#
_entry.id   AF-A0A924AIZ6-F1
#
_cell.length_a   1.000
_cell.length_b   1.000
_cell.length_c   1.000
_cell.angle_alpha   90.00
_cell.angle_beta   90.00
_cell.angle_gamma   90.00
#
_symmetry.space_group_name_H-M   'P 1'
#
loop_
_entity.id
_entity.type
_entity.pdbx_description
1 polymer ?
#
loop_
_entity_poly.entity_id
_entity_poly.type
_entity_poly.pdbx_seq_one_letter_code
_entity_poly.pdbx_strand_id
1 'polypeptide(L)'
;MCKKKIIFSLVILLLFYSCKETKTEQNVKIEKKTKKTSLILPTNNEIGEINNIYNGCGYNYTLSEAKINLKVASEREIEQIKSILSYSGLPINFDIYSADIENAVAVMIDNKRYIIYDPRLLQYTDVNSNSYWSSMSILAHEIGHHLSGHTLNNNNDKLNNELQADKFSGFILYKLGATLIQAQTAINQLGTEQDTDTHPSKYKRMDIIKKGWEEASIQRYESAVPPAPADDKSFGGKYRYVKDEFFKEELIDEKELNEENFGGGINGYNYPYQEGIIIDVEKKGYEGDMRAENFDRDPSENNMTLTIKLTKDSKSPFGDINKVGSRIKFNLMDYYHMSHADVSWFEALLVPGRKIRFKSFYYGYEAEDIFYIKKLNR
;
A
#
# COMPACT_ATOMS: atom_id res chain seq x y z
N MET A 1 -73.88 39.64 -22.26
CA MET A 1 -72.54 39.74 -21.62
C MET A 1 -72.74 39.47 -20.13
N CYS A 2 -72.64 38.22 -19.64
CA CYS A 2 -71.47 37.46 -19.17
C CYS A 2 -71.09 37.71 -17.68
N LYS A 3 -71.37 36.67 -16.84
CA LYS A 3 -70.63 36.17 -15.64
C LYS A 3 -70.62 37.04 -14.36
N LYS A 4 -70.64 36.53 -13.10
CA LYS A 4 -70.39 35.22 -12.43
C LYS A 4 -71.06 35.32 -11.03
N LYS A 5 -71.98 34.42 -10.65
CA LYS A 5 -71.83 33.17 -9.83
C LYS A 5 -71.37 33.30 -8.36
N ILE A 6 -72.37 33.17 -7.49
CA ILE A 6 -72.40 32.71 -6.08
C ILE A 6 -71.95 31.23 -5.99
N ILE A 7 -71.42 30.77 -4.86
CA ILE A 7 -71.84 29.53 -4.17
C ILE A 7 -71.33 29.51 -2.72
N PHE A 8 -72.30 29.28 -1.82
CA PHE A 8 -72.23 29.09 -0.38
C PHE A 8 -71.48 27.81 0.02
N SER A 9 -70.74 27.85 1.13
CA SER A 9 -70.27 26.66 1.85
C SER A 9 -71.27 26.34 2.96
N LEU A 10 -71.91 25.17 2.88
CA LEU A 10 -72.86 24.66 3.89
C LEU A 10 -72.30 23.35 4.44
N VAL A 11 -72.06 23.34 5.75
CA VAL A 11 -71.68 22.17 6.55
C VAL A 11 -72.90 21.25 6.70
N ILE A 12 -72.77 19.98 6.31
CA ILE A 12 -73.71 18.92 6.70
C ILE A 12 -72.90 17.68 7.14
N LEU A 13 -73.12 17.32 8.40
CA LEU A 13 -72.67 16.11 9.07
C LEU A 13 -73.68 14.99 8.78
N LEU A 14 -73.25 13.85 8.24
CA LEU A 14 -74.04 12.61 8.19
C LEU A 14 -73.15 11.40 8.45
N LEU A 15 -73.49 10.68 9.52
CA LEU A 15 -72.91 9.41 9.97
C LEU A 15 -73.33 8.26 9.06
N PHE A 16 -72.40 7.34 8.77
CA PHE A 16 -72.74 5.93 8.55
C PHE A 16 -71.79 5.04 9.37
N TYR A 17 -72.42 4.33 10.31
CA TYR A 17 -71.89 3.20 11.06
C TYR A 17 -71.83 1.97 10.15
N SER A 18 -70.76 1.18 10.20
CA SER A 18 -70.78 -0.25 9.82
C SER A 18 -69.67 -1.02 10.54
N CYS A 19 -69.94 -2.29 10.82
CA CYS A 19 -69.56 -3.06 12.01
C CYS A 19 -68.07 -3.45 12.20
N LYS A 20 -67.72 -3.59 13.49
CA LYS A 20 -66.53 -4.26 14.07
C LYS A 20 -66.42 -5.73 13.66
N GLU A 21 -65.19 -6.20 13.44
CA GLU A 21 -64.69 -7.43 14.07
C GLU A 21 -63.21 -7.27 14.44
N THR A 22 -62.93 -7.32 15.74
CA THR A 22 -61.60 -7.54 16.32
C THR A 22 -61.26 -9.02 16.23
N LYS A 23 -60.25 -9.41 15.43
CA LYS A 23 -59.60 -10.72 15.54
C LYS A 23 -58.10 -10.62 15.27
N THR A 24 -57.35 -10.73 16.36
CA THR A 24 -56.07 -11.44 16.52
C THR A 24 -54.95 -11.14 15.53
N GLU A 25 -53.93 -10.44 16.04
CA GLU A 25 -52.53 -10.62 15.65
C GLU A 25 -52.18 -12.11 15.67
N GLN A 26 -52.27 -12.75 14.50
CA GLN A 26 -51.53 -13.98 14.28
C GLN A 26 -50.07 -13.58 14.13
N ASN A 27 -49.33 -13.76 15.23
CA ASN A 27 -47.90 -13.97 15.24
C ASN A 27 -47.55 -15.04 14.19
N VAL A 28 -47.29 -14.62 12.96
CA VAL A 28 -46.52 -15.43 12.01
C VAL A 28 -45.08 -15.36 12.51
N LYS A 29 -44.75 -16.23 13.47
CA LYS A 29 -43.37 -16.69 13.66
C LYS A 29 -42.97 -17.33 12.34
N ILE A 30 -42.39 -16.53 11.45
CA ILE A 30 -41.53 -17.06 10.41
C ILE A 30 -40.29 -17.54 11.17
N GLU A 31 -40.33 -18.78 11.64
CA GLU A 31 -39.11 -19.52 11.90
C GLU A 31 -38.38 -19.62 10.55
N LYS A 32 -37.51 -18.65 10.27
CA LYS A 32 -36.39 -18.88 9.35
C LYS A 32 -35.58 -19.99 10.00
N LYS A 33 -35.87 -21.25 9.66
CA LYS A 33 -34.92 -22.35 9.78
C LYS A 33 -33.72 -21.96 8.91
N THR A 34 -32.78 -21.21 9.46
CA THR A 34 -31.46 -21.03 8.89
C THR A 34 -30.82 -22.41 8.84
N LYS A 35 -30.84 -23.04 7.66
CA LYS A 35 -30.08 -24.28 7.44
C LYS A 35 -28.64 -24.00 7.82
N LYS A 36 -28.08 -24.79 8.74
CA LYS A 36 -26.69 -24.67 9.19
C LYS A 36 -25.77 -24.76 7.96
N THR A 37 -24.82 -23.84 7.85
CA THR A 37 -23.76 -23.91 6.83
C THR A 37 -22.96 -25.19 7.03
N SER A 38 -22.71 -25.93 5.95
CA SER A 38 -21.89 -27.15 5.98
C SER A 38 -20.74 -27.03 4.99
N LEU A 39 -19.57 -27.52 5.37
CA LEU A 39 -18.34 -27.45 4.57
C LEU A 39 -17.72 -28.84 4.41
N ILE A 40 -17.45 -29.21 3.17
CA ILE A 40 -16.63 -30.35 2.76
C ILE A 40 -15.40 -29.76 2.05
N LEU A 41 -14.21 -30.01 2.57
CA LEU A 41 -12.99 -29.44 2.01
C LEU A 41 -12.58 -30.18 0.72
N PRO A 42 -12.11 -29.49 -0.32
CA PRO A 42 -11.58 -30.12 -1.51
C PRO A 42 -10.23 -30.79 -1.26
N THR A 43 -9.89 -31.73 -2.12
CA THR A 43 -8.52 -32.24 -2.30
C THR A 43 -8.08 -32.03 -3.75
N ASN A 44 -6.86 -32.45 -4.11
CA ASN A 44 -6.41 -32.39 -5.50
C ASN A 44 -7.26 -33.24 -6.45
N ASN A 45 -7.97 -34.25 -5.93
CA ASN A 45 -8.75 -35.21 -6.73
C ASN A 45 -10.26 -35.09 -6.53
N GLU A 46 -10.71 -34.36 -5.50
CA GLU A 46 -12.12 -34.30 -5.12
C GLU A 46 -12.55 -32.83 -4.93
N ILE A 47 -13.71 -32.50 -5.52
CA ILE A 47 -14.34 -31.20 -5.37
C ILE A 47 -14.95 -31.12 -3.97
N GLY A 48 -14.66 -30.02 -3.26
CA GLY A 48 -15.27 -29.69 -1.99
C GLY A 48 -16.59 -28.95 -2.19
N GLU A 49 -17.31 -28.69 -1.10
CA GLU A 49 -18.63 -28.09 -1.17
C GLU A 49 -18.93 -27.24 0.06
N ILE A 50 -19.50 -26.05 -0.16
CA ILE A 50 -20.14 -25.25 0.87
C ILE A 50 -21.63 -25.22 0.58
N ASN A 51 -22.45 -25.56 1.57
CA ASN A 51 -23.89 -25.37 1.47
C ASN A 51 -24.35 -24.26 2.42
N ASN A 52 -25.32 -23.47 1.97
CA ASN A 52 -25.99 -22.42 2.74
C ASN A 52 -25.01 -21.35 3.28
N ILE A 53 -24.23 -20.72 2.39
CA ILE A 53 -23.40 -19.57 2.76
C ILE A 53 -24.29 -18.33 2.76
N TYR A 54 -24.47 -17.72 3.93
CA TYR A 54 -25.21 -16.48 4.10
C TYR A 54 -24.29 -15.48 4.80
N ASN A 55 -24.16 -14.28 4.23
CA ASN A 55 -23.37 -13.16 4.77
C ASN A 55 -21.84 -13.27 4.62
N GLY A 56 -21.35 -13.77 3.49
CA GLY A 56 -19.92 -13.59 3.17
C GLY A 56 -19.59 -12.12 2.86
N CYS A 57 -18.50 -11.59 3.43
CA CYS A 57 -17.95 -10.28 3.06
C CYS A 57 -17.25 -10.45 1.72
N GLY A 58 -17.86 -10.01 0.62
CA GLY A 58 -17.30 -10.22 -0.71
C GLY A 58 -17.00 -8.92 -1.41
N TYR A 59 -15.91 -8.88 -2.16
CA TYR A 59 -15.28 -7.66 -2.70
C TYR A 59 -16.22 -6.62 -3.36
N ASN A 60 -17.22 -7.07 -4.14
CA ASN A 60 -18.18 -6.17 -4.82
C ASN A 60 -19.62 -6.24 -4.28
N TYR A 61 -19.97 -7.36 -3.66
CA TYR A 61 -21.31 -7.63 -3.15
C TYR A 61 -21.24 -8.74 -2.09
N THR A 62 -22.20 -8.73 -1.16
CA THR A 62 -22.33 -9.79 -0.16
C THR A 62 -22.73 -11.10 -0.84
N LEU A 63 -21.90 -12.13 -0.71
CA LEU A 63 -22.20 -13.45 -1.26
C LEU A 63 -23.28 -14.16 -0.44
N SER A 64 -24.30 -14.68 -1.12
CA SER A 64 -25.37 -15.47 -0.54
C SER A 64 -25.75 -16.59 -1.51
N GLU A 65 -25.22 -17.79 -1.27
CA GLU A 65 -25.38 -18.93 -2.16
C GLU A 65 -25.90 -20.17 -1.45
N ALA A 66 -26.79 -20.90 -2.13
CA ALA A 66 -27.29 -22.16 -1.61
C ALA A 66 -26.22 -23.25 -1.60
N LYS A 67 -25.34 -23.23 -2.61
CA LYS A 67 -24.27 -24.22 -2.80
C LYS A 67 -23.12 -23.63 -3.62
N ILE A 68 -21.89 -23.87 -3.18
CA ILE A 68 -20.65 -23.51 -3.86
C ILE A 68 -19.76 -24.74 -3.95
N ASN A 69 -19.22 -25.03 -5.13
CA ASN A 69 -18.21 -26.07 -5.32
C ASN A 69 -16.82 -25.48 -5.12
N LEU A 70 -16.02 -26.11 -4.26
CA LEU A 70 -14.66 -25.69 -3.93
C LEU A 70 -13.63 -26.53 -4.67
N LYS A 71 -12.52 -25.89 -5.05
CA LYS A 71 -11.29 -26.52 -5.51
C LYS A 71 -10.13 -26.01 -4.68
N VAL A 72 -9.04 -26.78 -4.65
CA VAL A 72 -7.77 -26.32 -4.06
C VAL A 72 -7.32 -25.02 -4.72
N ALA A 73 -6.73 -24.12 -3.95
CA ALA A 73 -6.18 -22.86 -4.47
C ALA A 73 -4.94 -23.13 -5.35
N SER A 74 -4.69 -22.26 -6.32
CA SER A 74 -3.49 -22.37 -7.15
C SER A 74 -2.24 -21.88 -6.39
N GLU A 75 -1.06 -22.36 -6.78
CA GLU A 75 0.20 -21.92 -6.19
C GLU A 75 0.39 -20.40 -6.30
N ARG A 76 -0.08 -19.79 -7.40
CA ARG A 76 0.01 -18.35 -7.63
C ARG A 76 -0.70 -17.55 -6.54
N GLU A 77 -1.95 -17.87 -6.22
CA GLU A 77 -2.71 -17.13 -5.20
C GLU A 77 -2.20 -17.42 -3.79
N ILE A 78 -1.67 -18.63 -3.55
CA ILE A 78 -0.99 -18.96 -2.29
C ILE A 78 0.24 -18.07 -2.09
N GLU A 79 1.07 -17.87 -3.12
CA GLU A 79 2.23 -16.98 -3.06
C GLU A 79 1.84 -15.50 -2.94
N GLN A 80 0.72 -15.08 -3.56
CA GLN A 80 0.16 -13.73 -3.36
C GLN A 80 -0.22 -13.48 -1.90
N ILE A 81 -0.95 -14.41 -1.26
CA ILE A 81 -1.29 -14.31 0.17
C ILE A 81 -0.05 -14.23 1.04
N LYS A 82 0.94 -15.11 0.80
CA LYS A 82 2.20 -15.09 1.57
C LYS A 82 2.90 -13.75 1.44
N SER A 83 2.93 -13.19 0.23
CA SER A 83 3.51 -11.88 -0.04
C SER A 83 2.79 -10.78 0.74
N ILE A 84 1.45 -10.73 0.71
CA ILE A 84 0.64 -9.79 1.50
C ILE A 84 0.94 -9.91 2.99
N LEU A 85 0.89 -11.13 3.54
CA LEU A 85 1.03 -11.34 4.98
C LEU A 85 2.45 -11.07 5.49
N SER A 86 3.47 -11.21 4.64
CA SER A 86 4.87 -10.87 4.99
C SER A 86 5.02 -9.40 5.45
N TYR A 87 4.20 -8.49 4.92
CA TYR A 87 4.18 -7.07 5.31
C TYR A 87 3.22 -6.76 6.46
N SER A 88 2.37 -7.71 6.85
CA SER A 88 1.51 -7.58 8.04
C SER A 88 2.20 -8.03 9.33
N GLY A 89 3.23 -8.89 9.23
CA GLY A 89 3.88 -9.53 10.37
C GLY A 89 3.03 -10.61 11.05
N LEU A 90 1.88 -10.97 10.48
CA LEU A 90 0.96 -11.98 11.04
C LEU A 90 1.12 -13.33 10.33
N PRO A 91 0.97 -14.46 11.05
CA PRO A 91 0.92 -15.77 10.43
C PRO A 91 -0.38 -15.97 9.64
N ILE A 92 -0.36 -16.84 8.63
CA ILE A 92 -1.58 -17.31 7.96
C ILE A 92 -2.45 -18.03 9.00
N ASN A 93 -3.70 -17.59 9.16
CA ASN A 93 -4.67 -18.18 10.08
C ASN A 93 -6.05 -18.44 9.43
N PHE A 94 -6.06 -18.58 8.10
CA PHE A 94 -7.22 -18.87 7.28
C PHE A 94 -6.83 -19.84 6.17
N ASP A 95 -7.80 -20.64 5.71
CA ASP A 95 -7.63 -21.52 4.55
C ASP A 95 -8.10 -20.80 3.28
N ILE A 96 -7.50 -21.10 2.13
CA ILE A 96 -7.89 -20.53 0.84
C ILE A 96 -8.36 -21.61 -0.14
N TYR A 97 -9.47 -21.33 -0.82
CA TYR A 97 -10.02 -22.19 -1.86
C TYR A 97 -10.52 -21.39 -3.06
N SER A 98 -10.54 -22.02 -4.23
CA SER A 98 -11.12 -21.42 -5.44
C SER A 98 -12.54 -21.93 -5.70
N ALA A 99 -13.39 -21.08 -6.27
CA ALA A 99 -14.76 -21.42 -6.61
C ALA A 99 -15.28 -20.58 -7.80
N ASP A 100 -16.35 -21.04 -8.44
CA ASP A 100 -17.08 -20.30 -9.48
C ASP A 100 -18.11 -19.40 -8.79
N ILE A 101 -17.71 -18.17 -8.42
CA ILE A 101 -18.52 -17.25 -7.61
C ILE A 101 -18.48 -15.79 -8.10
N GLU A 102 -17.74 -15.50 -9.17
CA GLU A 102 -17.57 -14.16 -9.76
C GLU A 102 -17.21 -13.07 -8.73
N ASN A 103 -16.54 -13.48 -7.65
CA ASN A 103 -16.25 -12.64 -6.49
C ASN A 103 -15.01 -13.18 -5.74
N ALA A 104 -14.55 -12.44 -4.75
CA ALA A 104 -13.71 -12.96 -3.68
C ALA A 104 -14.43 -12.70 -2.36
N VAL A 105 -14.29 -13.58 -1.38
CA VAL A 105 -15.05 -13.51 -0.13
C VAL A 105 -14.25 -14.01 1.07
N ALA A 106 -14.24 -13.22 2.14
CA ALA A 106 -13.82 -13.62 3.47
C ALA A 106 -15.02 -14.11 4.28
N VAL A 107 -14.92 -15.32 4.83
CA VAL A 107 -16.02 -15.95 5.58
C VAL A 107 -15.52 -16.77 6.77
N MET A 108 -16.37 -16.91 7.77
CA MET A 108 -16.17 -17.80 8.92
C MET A 108 -17.16 -18.96 8.87
N ILE A 109 -16.67 -20.20 8.93
CA ILE A 109 -17.49 -21.41 8.99
C ILE A 109 -17.00 -22.27 10.15
N ASP A 110 -17.90 -22.63 11.07
CA ASP A 110 -17.58 -23.40 12.30
C ASP A 110 -16.31 -22.86 13.03
N ASN A 111 -16.25 -21.53 13.23
CA ASN A 111 -15.14 -20.81 13.87
C ASN A 111 -13.78 -20.87 13.15
N LYS A 112 -13.73 -21.27 11.88
CA LYS A 112 -12.53 -21.22 11.04
C LYS A 112 -12.67 -20.17 9.94
N ARG A 113 -11.56 -19.52 9.59
CA ARG A 113 -11.47 -18.45 8.60
C ARG A 113 -11.20 -19.03 7.21
N TYR A 114 -11.90 -18.53 6.21
CA TYR A 114 -11.75 -18.94 4.82
C TYR A 114 -11.75 -17.73 3.90
N ILE A 115 -10.83 -17.73 2.93
CA ILE A 115 -10.93 -16.89 1.74
C ILE A 115 -11.32 -17.79 0.57
N ILE A 116 -12.41 -17.43 -0.11
CA ILE A 116 -12.87 -18.13 -1.31
C ILE A 116 -12.84 -17.13 -2.46
N TYR A 117 -12.23 -17.49 -3.58
CA TYR A 117 -12.07 -16.57 -4.71
C TYR A 117 -12.41 -17.23 -6.04
N ASP A 118 -12.86 -16.41 -6.99
CA ASP A 118 -12.99 -16.81 -8.38
C ASP A 118 -11.69 -16.54 -9.14
N PRO A 119 -10.99 -17.59 -9.62
CA PRO A 119 -9.75 -17.41 -10.37
C PRO A 119 -9.96 -16.65 -11.69
N ARG A 120 -11.16 -16.74 -12.28
CA ARG A 120 -11.50 -16.01 -13.52
C ARG A 120 -11.69 -14.53 -13.23
N LEU A 121 -12.25 -14.15 -12.08
CA LEU A 121 -12.34 -12.75 -11.67
C LEU A 121 -10.93 -12.15 -11.55
N LEU A 122 -10.05 -12.81 -10.79
CA LEU A 122 -8.68 -12.32 -10.58
C LEU A 122 -7.93 -12.19 -11.91
N GLN A 123 -8.00 -13.23 -12.75
CA GLN A 123 -7.38 -13.21 -14.09
C GLN A 123 -7.97 -12.12 -14.99
N TYR A 124 -9.30 -11.97 -15.01
CA TYR A 124 -10.00 -10.94 -15.78
C TYR A 124 -9.54 -9.54 -15.35
N THR A 125 -9.43 -9.27 -14.06
CA THR A 125 -8.98 -7.96 -13.58
C THR A 125 -7.53 -7.70 -13.95
N ASP A 126 -6.65 -8.68 -13.82
CA ASP A 126 -5.23 -8.50 -14.15
C ASP A 126 -5.03 -8.23 -15.66
N VAL A 127 -5.74 -8.97 -16.52
CA VAL A 127 -5.62 -8.84 -17.98
C VAL A 127 -6.19 -7.50 -18.47
N ASN A 128 -7.40 -7.13 -18.06
CA ASN A 128 -8.04 -5.91 -18.58
C ASN A 128 -7.38 -4.64 -18.06
N SER A 129 -6.78 -4.70 -16.88
CA SER A 129 -6.02 -3.59 -16.36
C SER A 129 -4.53 -3.61 -16.70
N ASN A 130 -4.07 -4.69 -17.35
CA ASN A 130 -2.66 -4.98 -17.56
C ASN A 130 -1.83 -4.81 -16.27
N SER A 131 -2.37 -5.28 -15.15
CA SER A 131 -1.83 -5.02 -13.82
C SER A 131 -2.08 -6.18 -12.86
N TYR A 132 -1.01 -6.91 -12.53
CA TYR A 132 -0.98 -7.92 -11.46
C TYR A 132 -1.47 -7.39 -10.09
N TRP A 133 -1.39 -6.07 -9.89
CA TRP A 133 -1.83 -5.42 -8.67
C TRP A 133 -3.33 -5.49 -8.44
N SER A 134 -4.12 -5.75 -9.48
CA SER A 134 -5.56 -5.86 -9.35
C SER A 134 -5.97 -7.07 -8.52
N SER A 135 -5.45 -8.27 -8.85
CA SER A 135 -5.68 -9.47 -8.04
C SER A 135 -5.07 -9.35 -6.64
N MET A 136 -3.89 -8.72 -6.50
CA MET A 136 -3.28 -8.45 -5.21
C MET A 136 -4.16 -7.54 -4.32
N SER A 137 -4.77 -6.51 -4.91
CA SER A 137 -5.67 -5.58 -4.22
C SER A 137 -6.90 -6.28 -3.67
N ILE A 138 -7.51 -7.14 -4.49
CA ILE A 138 -8.70 -7.93 -4.09
C ILE A 138 -8.36 -8.87 -2.94
N LEU A 139 -7.27 -9.64 -3.05
CA LEU A 139 -6.88 -10.56 -1.98
C LEU A 139 -6.47 -9.83 -0.69
N ALA A 140 -5.76 -8.70 -0.80
CA ALA A 140 -5.39 -7.89 0.36
C ALA A 140 -6.62 -7.34 1.07
N HIS A 141 -7.64 -6.92 0.33
CA HIS A 141 -8.92 -6.47 0.86
C HIS A 141 -9.63 -7.59 1.67
N GLU A 142 -9.74 -8.80 1.11
CA GLU A 142 -10.35 -9.95 1.82
C GLU A 142 -9.58 -10.33 3.10
N ILE A 143 -8.25 -10.27 3.06
CA ILE A 143 -7.42 -10.44 4.27
C ILE A 143 -7.74 -9.34 5.29
N GLY A 144 -7.90 -8.10 4.83
CA GLY A 144 -8.31 -6.96 5.67
C GLY A 144 -9.60 -7.23 6.45
N HIS A 145 -10.60 -7.86 5.83
CA HIS A 145 -11.83 -8.28 6.52
C HIS A 145 -11.58 -9.25 7.67
N HIS A 146 -10.67 -10.21 7.49
CA HIS A 146 -10.28 -11.11 8.56
C HIS A 146 -9.51 -10.40 9.67
N LEU A 147 -8.54 -9.55 9.33
CA LEU A 147 -7.68 -8.87 10.30
C LEU A 147 -8.47 -7.90 11.18
N SER A 148 -9.39 -7.13 10.59
CA SER A 148 -10.25 -6.20 11.32
C SER A 148 -11.44 -6.88 12.01
N GLY A 149 -11.57 -8.21 11.91
CA GLY A 149 -12.62 -8.97 12.58
C GLY A 149 -14.02 -8.76 12.01
N HIS A 150 -14.15 -8.25 10.79
CA HIS A 150 -15.43 -8.02 10.12
C HIS A 150 -16.25 -9.30 9.93
N THR A 151 -15.57 -10.45 9.92
CA THR A 151 -16.15 -11.79 9.75
C THR A 151 -16.60 -12.46 11.06
N LEU A 152 -16.32 -11.87 12.24
CA LEU A 152 -16.55 -12.51 13.55
C LEU A 152 -17.96 -12.32 14.11
N ASN A 153 -18.72 -11.32 13.65
CA ASN A 153 -20.08 -11.03 14.09
C ASN A 153 -20.88 -10.45 12.92
N ASN A 154 -22.22 -10.50 12.97
CA ASN A 154 -23.10 -9.70 12.10
C ASN A 154 -22.93 -8.21 12.42
N ASN A 155 -21.76 -7.66 12.12
CA ASN A 155 -21.47 -6.25 12.27
C ASN A 155 -22.27 -5.51 11.20
N ASN A 156 -23.21 -4.66 11.64
CA ASN A 156 -24.13 -3.99 10.73
C ASN A 156 -23.48 -2.82 9.98
N ASP A 157 -22.27 -2.39 10.37
CA ASP A 157 -21.57 -1.29 9.71
C ASP A 157 -20.78 -1.75 8.47
N LYS A 158 -21.50 -2.33 7.50
CA LYS A 158 -20.91 -2.92 6.29
C LYS A 158 -20.07 -1.90 5.52
N LEU A 159 -20.60 -0.69 5.33
CA LEU A 159 -19.93 0.36 4.56
C LEU A 159 -18.58 0.74 5.17
N ASN A 160 -18.49 0.89 6.49
CA ASN A 160 -17.22 1.21 7.14
C ASN A 160 -16.27 0.01 7.15
N ASN A 161 -16.78 -1.22 7.25
CA ASN A 161 -15.96 -2.42 7.15
C ASN A 161 -15.26 -2.51 5.77
N GLU A 162 -15.99 -2.22 4.68
CA GLU A 162 -15.42 -2.14 3.33
C GLU A 162 -14.31 -1.08 3.26
N LEU A 163 -14.54 0.12 3.80
CA LEU A 163 -13.54 1.20 3.79
C LEU A 163 -12.29 0.84 4.62
N GLN A 164 -12.44 0.12 5.71
CA GLN A 164 -11.31 -0.36 6.51
C GLN A 164 -10.49 -1.42 5.77
N ALA A 165 -11.17 -2.35 5.09
CA ALA A 165 -10.51 -3.38 4.26
C ALA A 165 -9.79 -2.74 3.05
N ASP A 166 -10.41 -1.77 2.39
CA ASP A 166 -9.79 -0.98 1.31
C ASP A 166 -8.57 -0.19 1.78
N LYS A 167 -8.65 0.44 2.95
CA LYS A 167 -7.51 1.17 3.52
C LYS A 167 -6.34 0.22 3.78
N PHE A 168 -6.61 -0.97 4.34
CA PHE A 168 -5.59 -2.00 4.52
C PHE A 168 -5.00 -2.47 3.18
N SER A 169 -5.84 -2.69 2.17
CA SER A 169 -5.38 -3.05 0.82
C SER A 169 -4.42 -2.01 0.25
N GLY A 170 -4.78 -0.72 0.27
CA GLY A 170 -3.91 0.36 -0.18
C GLY A 170 -2.56 0.42 0.57
N PHE A 171 -2.60 0.21 1.89
CA PHE A 171 -1.40 0.14 2.73
C PHE A 171 -0.44 -0.97 2.30
N ILE A 172 -0.96 -2.19 2.16
CA ILE A 172 -0.16 -3.36 1.76
C ILE A 172 0.39 -3.19 0.33
N LEU A 173 -0.43 -2.68 -0.59
CA LEU A 173 -0.01 -2.53 -1.97
C LEU A 173 1.16 -1.55 -2.13
N TYR A 174 1.19 -0.46 -1.35
CA TYR A 174 2.38 0.39 -1.28
C TYR A 174 3.61 -0.40 -0.82
N LYS A 175 3.49 -1.16 0.28
CA LYS A 175 4.61 -1.92 0.85
C LYS A 175 5.15 -2.98 -0.14
N LEU A 176 4.29 -3.53 -0.98
CA LEU A 176 4.66 -4.44 -2.06
C LEU A 176 5.28 -3.74 -3.28
N GLY A 177 5.15 -2.42 -3.42
CA GLY A 177 5.75 -1.62 -4.49
C GLY A 177 4.78 -1.14 -5.57
N ALA A 178 3.46 -1.23 -5.36
CA ALA A 178 2.46 -0.72 -6.30
C ALA A 178 2.45 0.81 -6.34
N THR A 179 2.27 1.40 -7.53
CA THR A 179 1.89 2.82 -7.63
C THR A 179 0.45 3.02 -7.13
N LEU A 180 0.09 4.26 -6.79
CA LEU A 180 -1.28 4.57 -6.37
C LEU A 180 -2.32 4.18 -7.44
N ILE A 181 -2.02 4.45 -8.71
CA ILE A 181 -2.90 4.10 -9.85
C ILE A 181 -3.12 2.58 -9.87
N GLN A 182 -2.03 1.80 -9.74
CA GLN A 182 -2.09 0.34 -9.69
C GLN A 182 -2.92 -0.16 -8.50
N ALA A 183 -2.80 0.48 -7.34
CA ALA A 183 -3.57 0.12 -6.15
C ALA A 183 -5.08 0.36 -6.28
N GLN A 184 -5.47 1.39 -7.04
CA GLN A 184 -6.88 1.77 -7.27
C GLN A 184 -7.52 1.07 -8.47
N THR A 185 -6.73 0.37 -9.28
CA THR A 185 -7.15 -0.16 -10.58
C THR A 185 -8.32 -1.14 -10.47
N ALA A 186 -8.25 -2.12 -9.56
CA ALA A 186 -9.30 -3.13 -9.38
C ALA A 186 -10.65 -2.48 -9.04
N ILE A 187 -10.67 -1.56 -8.08
CA ILE A 187 -11.93 -0.93 -7.66
C ILE A 187 -12.47 0.06 -8.70
N ASN A 188 -11.59 0.71 -9.47
CA ASN A 188 -12.03 1.58 -10.55
C ASN A 188 -12.75 0.79 -11.66
N GLN A 189 -12.29 -0.44 -11.92
CA GLN A 189 -12.88 -1.33 -12.92
C GLN A 189 -14.17 -2.01 -12.43
N LEU A 190 -14.19 -2.48 -11.17
CA LEU A 190 -15.26 -3.34 -10.67
C LEU A 190 -16.33 -2.61 -9.84
N GLY A 191 -15.99 -1.48 -9.23
CA GLY A 191 -16.86 -0.80 -8.28
C GLY A 191 -17.99 -0.01 -8.93
N THR A 192 -19.07 0.21 -8.16
CA THR A 192 -20.24 1.00 -8.58
C THR A 192 -20.01 2.50 -8.41
N GLU A 193 -20.68 3.33 -9.21
CA GLU A 193 -20.57 4.79 -9.09
C GLU A 193 -21.26 5.37 -7.86
N GLN A 194 -22.25 4.66 -7.33
CA GLN A 194 -23.03 5.04 -6.15
C GLN A 194 -22.88 3.98 -5.06
N ASP A 195 -23.11 4.41 -3.82
CA ASP A 195 -23.21 3.48 -2.69
C ASP A 195 -24.37 2.50 -2.93
N THR A 196 -24.18 1.27 -2.47
CA THR A 196 -25.23 0.27 -2.30
C THR A 196 -25.49 0.07 -0.81
N ASP A 197 -26.46 -0.77 -0.45
CA ASP A 197 -26.73 -1.13 0.94
C ASP A 197 -25.54 -1.81 1.65
N THR A 198 -24.56 -2.30 0.87
CA THR A 198 -23.47 -3.13 1.39
C THR A 198 -22.09 -2.60 1.06
N HIS A 199 -21.94 -1.85 -0.05
CA HIS A 199 -20.65 -1.39 -0.54
C HIS A 199 -20.68 0.12 -0.85
N PRO A 200 -19.67 0.89 -0.42
CA PRO A 200 -19.52 2.29 -0.83
C PRO A 200 -19.21 2.42 -2.32
N SER A 201 -19.46 3.60 -2.89
CA SER A 201 -19.07 3.89 -4.28
C SER A 201 -17.57 3.75 -4.51
N LYS A 202 -17.19 3.42 -5.75
CA LYS A 202 -15.79 3.30 -6.18
C LYS A 202 -14.96 4.53 -5.85
N TYR A 203 -15.55 5.73 -5.93
CA TYR A 203 -14.86 6.98 -5.62
C TYR A 203 -14.45 7.07 -4.14
N LYS A 204 -15.34 6.68 -3.22
CA LYS A 204 -15.02 6.65 -1.78
C LYS A 204 -13.98 5.58 -1.46
N ARG A 205 -14.11 4.41 -2.07
CA ARG A 205 -13.17 3.30 -1.93
C ARG A 205 -11.78 3.68 -2.45
N MET A 206 -11.68 4.31 -3.63
CA MET A 206 -10.42 4.85 -4.16
C MET A 206 -9.76 5.88 -3.24
N ASP A 207 -10.53 6.81 -2.66
CA ASP A 207 -10.01 7.80 -1.70
C ASP A 207 -9.43 7.13 -0.45
N ILE A 208 -10.09 6.07 0.06
CA ILE A 208 -9.61 5.38 1.25
C ILE A 208 -8.40 4.47 0.95
N ILE A 209 -8.34 3.85 -0.23
CA ILE A 209 -7.14 3.13 -0.72
C ILE A 209 -5.96 4.10 -0.76
N LYS A 210 -6.17 5.31 -1.31
CA LYS A 210 -5.14 6.36 -1.36
C LYS A 210 -4.63 6.69 0.04
N LYS A 211 -5.51 6.89 1.02
CA LYS A 211 -5.12 7.16 2.41
C LYS A 211 -4.27 6.05 3.02
N GLY A 212 -4.62 4.78 2.78
CA GLY A 212 -3.83 3.63 3.22
C GLY A 212 -2.44 3.58 2.57
N TRP A 213 -2.40 3.82 1.26
CA TRP A 213 -1.16 3.87 0.47
C TRP A 213 -0.23 5.00 0.95
N GLU A 214 -0.78 6.20 1.16
CA GLU A 214 -0.04 7.36 1.67
C GLU A 214 0.47 7.11 3.09
N GLU A 215 -0.33 6.48 3.96
CA GLU A 215 0.09 6.12 5.31
C GLU A 215 1.30 5.16 5.27
N ALA A 216 1.27 4.13 4.43
CA ALA A 216 2.39 3.20 4.25
C ALA A 216 3.64 3.89 3.69
N SER A 217 3.45 4.87 2.80
CA SER A 217 4.49 5.71 2.22
C SER A 217 5.16 6.59 3.24
N ILE A 218 4.39 7.27 4.07
CA ILE A 218 4.90 8.05 5.21
C ILE A 218 5.71 7.13 6.12
N GLN A 219 5.21 5.95 6.48
CA GLN A 219 5.93 5.02 7.35
C GLN A 219 7.27 4.53 6.78
N ARG A 220 7.44 4.45 5.45
CA ARG A 220 8.74 4.16 4.82
C ARG A 220 9.78 5.18 5.25
N TYR A 221 9.37 6.45 5.29
CA TYR A 221 10.22 7.54 5.76
C TYR A 221 10.19 7.70 7.29
N GLU A 222 9.12 7.29 7.97
CA GLU A 222 8.84 7.72 9.35
C GLU A 222 9.11 6.73 10.49
N SER A 223 9.15 5.42 10.28
CA SER A 223 8.80 4.55 11.43
C SER A 223 9.87 3.60 11.97
N ALA A 224 10.99 3.39 11.30
CA ALA A 224 12.09 2.63 11.90
C ALA A 224 13.44 3.16 11.43
N VAL A 225 14.32 3.51 12.37
CA VAL A 225 15.74 3.53 12.08
C VAL A 225 16.14 2.06 11.97
N PRO A 226 16.59 1.57 10.80
CA PRO A 226 16.93 0.16 10.67
C PRO A 226 17.98 -0.21 11.72
N PRO A 227 17.97 -1.46 12.23
CA PRO A 227 19.04 -1.94 13.10
C PRO A 227 20.38 -1.78 12.38
N ALA A 228 21.47 -1.71 13.13
CA ALA A 228 22.78 -1.59 12.52
C ALA A 228 22.98 -2.80 11.61
N PRO A 229 23.38 -2.62 10.34
CA PRO A 229 23.86 -3.75 9.56
C PRO A 229 25.01 -4.40 10.33
N ALA A 230 25.09 -5.73 10.33
CA ALA A 230 26.23 -6.42 10.92
C ALA A 230 27.52 -5.89 10.28
N ASP A 231 28.53 -5.62 11.11
CA ASP A 231 29.86 -5.20 10.63
C ASP A 231 30.68 -6.37 10.06
N ASP A 232 30.05 -7.54 9.88
CA ASP A 232 30.66 -8.81 9.53
C ASP A 232 30.41 -9.19 8.04
N LYS A 233 31.51 -9.54 7.37
CA LYS A 233 31.71 -10.26 6.09
C LYS A 233 31.11 -9.73 4.78
N SER A 234 30.09 -8.86 4.78
CA SER A 234 29.58 -8.20 3.56
C SER A 234 30.28 -6.88 3.25
N PHE A 235 31.01 -6.32 4.22
CA PHE A 235 31.90 -5.19 4.02
C PHE A 235 33.32 -5.73 3.78
N GLY A 236 33.77 -5.79 2.52
CA GLY A 236 35.16 -6.17 2.17
C GLY A 236 35.44 -7.62 1.75
N GLY A 237 34.45 -8.50 1.82
CA GLY A 237 34.65 -9.92 1.51
C GLY A 237 35.73 -10.57 2.39
N LYS A 238 36.30 -11.68 1.94
CA LYS A 238 37.25 -12.51 2.71
C LYS A 238 38.62 -11.86 2.96
N TYR A 239 38.84 -10.64 2.46
CA TYR A 239 40.13 -9.95 2.47
C TYR A 239 40.11 -8.71 3.39
N ARG A 240 41.16 -8.56 4.20
CA ARG A 240 41.27 -7.63 5.35
C ARG A 240 41.31 -6.12 5.05
N TYR A 241 41.16 -5.70 3.80
CA TYR A 241 41.20 -4.29 3.43
C TYR A 241 39.84 -3.88 2.89
N VAL A 242 39.17 -2.98 3.61
CA VAL A 242 37.86 -2.43 3.24
C VAL A 242 37.98 -0.93 3.23
N LYS A 243 37.60 -0.31 2.11
CA LYS A 243 37.49 1.15 2.03
C LYS A 243 36.16 1.56 2.64
N ASP A 244 36.22 2.38 3.68
CA ASP A 244 35.05 2.82 4.46
C ASP A 244 34.83 4.34 4.34
N GLU A 245 35.60 5.00 3.48
CA GLU A 245 35.64 6.44 3.26
C GLU A 245 35.85 6.73 1.76
N PHE A 246 35.02 7.62 1.22
CA PHE A 246 35.00 8.01 -0.19
C PHE A 246 34.88 9.54 -0.30
N PHE A 247 35.56 10.13 -1.28
CA PHE A 247 35.66 11.58 -1.52
C PHE A 247 35.19 11.94 -2.94
N LYS A 248 35.24 13.24 -3.25
CA LYS A 248 34.65 13.83 -4.46
C LYS A 248 35.07 13.12 -5.75
N GLU A 249 36.32 12.69 -5.86
CA GLU A 249 36.87 12.05 -7.07
C GLU A 249 36.32 10.64 -7.30
N GLU A 250 35.87 9.97 -6.24
CA GLU A 250 35.23 8.66 -6.35
C GLU A 250 33.71 8.76 -6.48
N LEU A 251 33.12 9.87 -6.05
CA LEU A 251 31.68 10.04 -5.92
C LEU A 251 31.05 10.89 -7.01
N ILE A 252 31.83 11.66 -7.78
CA ILE A 252 31.34 12.64 -8.76
C ILE A 252 32.22 12.57 -10.02
N ASP A 253 31.62 12.65 -11.21
CA ASP A 253 32.31 12.68 -12.52
C ASP A 253 33.31 13.85 -12.59
N GLU A 254 34.51 13.59 -13.11
CA GLU A 254 35.59 14.58 -13.22
C GLU A 254 35.17 15.83 -14.03
N LYS A 255 34.30 15.67 -15.03
CA LYS A 255 33.74 16.78 -15.83
C LYS A 255 32.84 17.69 -15.00
N GLU A 256 32.22 17.13 -13.97
CA GLU A 256 31.38 17.87 -13.03
C GLU A 256 32.24 18.65 -12.02
N LEU A 257 33.49 18.24 -11.80
CA LEU A 257 34.43 18.89 -10.88
C LEU A 257 35.16 20.12 -11.45
N ASN A 258 34.82 20.61 -12.65
CA ASN A 258 35.45 21.82 -13.20
C ASN A 258 34.95 23.10 -12.49
N GLU A 259 35.74 24.19 -12.57
CA GLU A 259 35.42 25.47 -11.90
C GLU A 259 34.13 26.14 -12.40
N GLU A 260 33.71 25.84 -13.63
CA GLU A 260 32.47 26.34 -14.23
C GLU A 260 31.23 25.53 -13.79
N ASN A 261 31.42 24.32 -13.24
CA ASN A 261 30.41 23.37 -12.78
C ASN A 261 30.48 23.19 -11.23
N PHE A 262 30.36 21.96 -10.72
CA PHE A 262 30.30 21.64 -9.29
C PHE A 262 31.60 21.97 -8.54
N GLY A 263 32.75 22.00 -9.23
CA GLY A 263 34.07 22.29 -8.65
C GLY A 263 34.20 23.68 -8.05
N GLY A 264 33.57 24.69 -8.65
CA GLY A 264 33.55 26.07 -8.13
C GLY A 264 32.79 26.20 -6.81
N GLY A 265 31.67 25.47 -6.67
CA GLY A 265 30.89 25.41 -5.44
C GLY A 265 31.67 24.76 -4.30
N ILE A 266 32.15 23.53 -4.50
CA ILE A 266 32.86 22.74 -3.47
C ILE A 266 34.12 23.46 -2.94
N ASN A 267 34.83 24.18 -3.80
CA ASN A 267 36.05 24.88 -3.41
C ASN A 267 35.80 26.29 -2.81
N GLY A 268 34.59 26.84 -3.00
CA GLY A 268 34.25 28.21 -2.60
C GLY A 268 33.71 28.36 -1.16
N TYR A 269 33.28 27.26 -0.53
CA TYR A 269 32.61 27.31 0.77
C TYR A 269 33.15 26.29 1.78
N ASN A 270 32.96 26.59 3.07
CA ASN A 270 33.24 25.63 4.12
C ASN A 270 32.03 24.72 4.36
N TYR A 271 32.18 23.44 4.02
CA TYR A 271 31.15 22.43 4.19
C TYR A 271 31.33 21.68 5.52
N PRO A 272 30.44 21.89 6.51
CA PRO A 272 30.54 21.22 7.80
C PRO A 272 30.29 19.72 7.65
N TYR A 273 30.94 18.93 8.52
CA TYR A 273 30.59 17.53 8.64
C TYR A 273 29.19 17.36 9.21
N GLN A 274 28.41 16.51 8.56
CA GLN A 274 27.12 16.05 9.02
C GLN A 274 27.24 14.59 9.47
N GLU A 275 26.41 14.17 10.42
CA GLU A 275 26.35 12.78 10.87
C GLU A 275 24.90 12.32 10.86
N GLY A 276 24.67 11.14 10.29
CA GLY A 276 23.32 10.61 10.12
C GLY A 276 23.28 9.10 10.03
N ILE A 277 22.07 8.56 10.05
CA ILE A 277 21.81 7.16 9.76
C ILE A 277 21.08 7.09 8.42
N ILE A 278 21.61 6.31 7.49
CA ILE A 278 20.92 6.01 6.23
C ILE A 278 19.63 5.27 6.60
N ILE A 279 18.48 5.79 6.18
CA ILE A 279 17.18 5.14 6.42
C ILE A 279 16.55 4.61 5.14
N ASP A 280 16.95 5.12 3.97
CA ASP A 280 16.52 4.60 2.66
C ASP A 280 17.57 4.87 1.57
N VAL A 281 17.58 4.03 0.53
CA VAL A 281 18.47 4.12 -0.64
C VAL A 281 17.67 3.79 -1.91
N GLU A 282 17.58 4.74 -2.83
CA GLU A 282 16.80 4.62 -4.08
C GLU A 282 17.75 4.62 -5.30
N LYS A 283 17.81 3.53 -6.09
CA LYS A 283 18.73 3.33 -7.23
C LYS A 283 18.27 3.94 -8.58
N LYS A 284 17.35 4.90 -8.56
CA LYS A 284 16.82 5.52 -9.80
C LYS A 284 16.99 7.05 -9.83
N GLY A 285 17.70 7.61 -8.86
CA GLY A 285 17.67 9.05 -8.60
C GLY A 285 16.26 9.55 -8.27
N TYR A 286 16.11 10.88 -8.20
CA TYR A 286 14.85 11.54 -7.84
C TYR A 286 13.92 11.65 -9.06
N GLU A 287 12.77 10.96 -9.08
CA GLU A 287 11.72 11.20 -10.09
C GLU A 287 11.21 12.65 -9.96
N GLY A 288 11.42 13.47 -11.00
CA GLY A 288 11.12 14.91 -10.99
C GLY A 288 12.34 15.82 -10.78
N ASP A 289 13.55 15.29 -10.93
CA ASP A 289 14.78 16.09 -10.87
C ASP A 289 14.88 17.04 -12.09
N MET A 290 14.76 18.35 -11.84
CA MET A 290 15.02 19.41 -12.83
C MET A 290 16.47 19.38 -13.38
N ARG A 291 17.36 18.51 -12.88
CA ARG A 291 18.72 18.34 -13.41
C ARG A 291 18.80 17.49 -14.67
N ALA A 292 17.93 16.49 -14.86
CA ALA A 292 17.88 15.76 -16.13
C ALA A 292 17.61 16.72 -17.29
N GLU A 293 16.83 17.77 -17.03
CA GLU A 293 16.52 18.84 -17.98
C GLU A 293 17.65 19.87 -18.16
N ASN A 294 18.52 20.08 -17.16
CA ASN A 294 19.59 21.10 -17.19
C ASN A 294 20.97 20.56 -17.62
N PHE A 295 21.23 19.26 -17.46
CA PHE A 295 22.48 18.61 -17.88
C PHE A 295 22.35 17.75 -19.14
N ASP A 296 21.15 17.67 -19.73
CA ASP A 296 20.88 16.95 -20.98
C ASP A 296 21.41 15.50 -20.95
N ARG A 297 21.20 14.81 -19.83
CA ARG A 297 21.59 13.42 -19.63
C ARG A 297 20.47 12.61 -19.00
N ASP A 298 20.19 11.46 -19.59
CA ASP A 298 19.39 10.43 -18.95
C ASP A 298 20.06 10.03 -17.62
N PRO A 299 19.31 9.92 -16.51
CA PRO A 299 19.86 9.44 -15.26
C PRO A 299 20.43 8.04 -15.44
N SER A 300 21.69 7.87 -15.07
CA SER A 300 22.40 6.60 -15.13
C SER A 300 21.84 5.59 -14.12
N GLU A 301 22.04 4.30 -14.36
CA GLU A 301 21.64 3.22 -13.43
C GLU A 301 22.37 3.26 -12.07
N ASN A 302 23.45 4.05 -11.96
CA ASN A 302 24.23 4.20 -10.74
C ASN A 302 23.82 5.42 -9.90
N ASN A 303 22.90 6.26 -10.39
CA ASN A 303 22.40 7.38 -9.61
C ASN A 303 21.59 6.89 -8.40
N MET A 304 21.93 7.41 -7.22
CA MET A 304 21.22 7.06 -5.99
C MET A 304 20.73 8.29 -5.24
N THR A 305 19.58 8.13 -4.57
CA THR A 305 19.12 9.06 -3.55
C THR A 305 19.18 8.38 -2.19
N LEU A 306 19.87 9.00 -1.24
CA LEU A 306 19.96 8.56 0.15
C LEU A 306 19.01 9.39 1.00
N THR A 307 18.10 8.74 1.71
CA THR A 307 17.39 9.43 2.80
C THR A 307 18.17 9.21 4.09
N ILE A 308 18.61 10.29 4.71
CA ILE A 308 19.44 10.25 5.92
C ILE A 308 18.71 10.94 7.07
N LYS A 309 18.59 10.25 8.21
CA LYS A 309 18.16 10.84 9.48
C LYS A 309 19.35 11.43 10.21
N LEU A 310 19.38 12.75 10.39
CA LEU A 310 20.47 13.42 11.09
C LEU A 310 20.53 13.01 12.57
N THR A 311 21.75 12.82 13.07
CA THR A 311 22.03 12.43 14.47
C THR A 311 22.50 13.60 15.34
N LYS A 312 22.75 14.76 14.72
CA LYS A 312 23.14 16.02 15.36
C LYS A 312 22.52 17.17 14.58
N ASP A 313 22.37 18.32 15.23
CA ASP A 313 22.09 19.57 14.53
C ASP A 313 23.21 19.84 13.52
N SER A 314 22.86 20.17 12.28
CA SER A 314 23.80 20.52 11.22
C SER A 314 23.37 21.81 10.55
N LYS A 315 24.33 22.49 9.90
CA LYS A 315 24.03 23.65 9.07
C LYS A 315 24.07 23.24 7.61
N SER A 316 23.00 23.57 6.89
CA SER A 316 23.01 23.61 5.43
C SER A 316 24.11 24.58 4.96
N PRO A 317 24.67 24.38 3.76
CA PRO A 317 25.55 25.33 3.10
C PRO A 317 25.01 26.78 3.03
N PHE A 318 23.68 26.97 3.07
CA PHE A 318 23.05 28.30 3.05
C PHE A 318 22.80 28.91 4.44
N GLY A 319 23.21 28.20 5.51
CA GLY A 319 23.08 28.68 6.89
C GLY A 319 21.83 28.21 7.62
N ASP A 320 20.90 27.54 6.94
CA ASP A 320 19.73 26.91 7.58
C ASP A 320 20.18 25.82 8.56
N ILE A 321 19.52 25.76 9.72
CA ILE A 321 19.84 24.77 10.76
C ILE A 321 18.92 23.56 10.59
N ASN A 322 19.48 22.47 10.11
CA ASN A 322 18.84 21.17 10.13
C ASN A 322 18.92 20.59 11.54
N LYS A 323 17.78 20.20 12.10
CA LYS A 323 17.71 19.69 13.47
C LYS A 323 18.04 18.21 13.55
N VAL A 324 18.58 17.77 14.70
CA VAL A 324 18.68 16.34 15.01
C VAL A 324 17.34 15.65 14.78
N GLY A 325 17.36 14.51 14.10
CA GLY A 325 16.17 13.76 13.73
C GLY A 325 15.53 14.18 12.41
N SER A 326 15.91 15.32 11.81
CA SER A 326 15.50 15.69 10.46
C SER A 326 15.87 14.60 9.46
N ARG A 327 14.97 14.35 8.51
CA ARG A 327 15.16 13.39 7.42
C ARG A 327 15.33 14.17 6.13
N ILE A 328 16.49 14.03 5.53
CA ILE A 328 16.88 14.82 4.36
C ILE A 328 17.27 13.85 3.26
N LYS A 329 16.80 14.12 2.04
CA LYS A 329 17.19 13.39 0.84
C LYS A 329 18.44 14.04 0.27
N PHE A 330 19.43 13.21 -0.01
CA PHE A 330 20.68 13.62 -0.64
C PHE A 330 20.88 12.81 -1.91
N ASN A 331 21.39 13.48 -2.93
CA ASN A 331 21.77 12.83 -4.17
C ASN A 331 23.20 12.33 -4.09
N LEU A 332 23.44 11.29 -4.86
CA LEU A 332 24.72 10.64 -5.02
C LEU A 332 24.87 10.30 -6.50
N MET A 333 25.72 11.07 -7.17
CA MET A 333 25.79 11.06 -8.63
C MET A 333 26.81 10.06 -9.15
N ASP A 334 26.56 9.63 -10.38
CA ASP A 334 27.42 8.90 -11.29
C ASP A 334 28.90 8.67 -10.91
N TYR A 335 29.13 7.60 -10.15
CA TYR A 335 30.45 7.19 -9.66
C TYR A 335 31.20 6.22 -10.62
N TYR A 336 31.00 6.35 -11.93
CA TYR A 336 31.57 5.45 -12.95
C TYR A 336 33.09 5.30 -12.93
N HIS A 337 33.81 6.28 -12.35
CA HIS A 337 35.26 6.26 -12.27
C HIS A 337 35.80 5.33 -11.18
N MET A 338 34.93 4.78 -10.33
CA MET A 338 35.32 3.83 -9.29
C MET A 338 35.80 2.50 -9.89
N SER A 339 36.82 1.91 -9.28
CA SER A 339 37.18 0.52 -9.59
C SER A 339 36.03 -0.43 -9.19
N HIS A 340 35.94 -1.60 -9.81
CA HIS A 340 34.92 -2.61 -9.45
C HIS A 340 34.95 -2.98 -7.95
N ALA A 341 36.14 -2.95 -7.34
CA ALA A 341 36.30 -3.19 -5.90
C ALA A 341 35.75 -2.03 -5.08
N ASP A 342 36.02 -0.79 -5.48
CA ASP A 342 35.49 0.40 -4.81
C ASP A 342 33.97 0.48 -4.92
N VAL A 343 33.38 0.17 -6.09
CA VAL A 343 31.92 0.10 -6.26
C VAL A 343 31.32 -0.90 -5.27
N SER A 344 31.90 -2.09 -5.15
CA SER A 344 31.40 -3.11 -4.22
C SER A 344 31.46 -2.66 -2.76
N TRP A 345 32.56 -2.01 -2.35
CA TRP A 345 32.67 -1.46 -0.99
C TRP A 345 31.72 -0.31 -0.74
N PHE A 346 31.53 0.52 -1.75
CA PHE A 346 30.67 1.67 -1.69
C PHE A 346 29.20 1.29 -1.55
N GLU A 347 28.70 0.39 -2.39
CA GLU A 347 27.33 -0.14 -2.25
C GLU A 347 27.12 -0.84 -0.90
N ALA A 348 28.13 -1.54 -0.38
CA ALA A 348 28.05 -2.17 0.95
C ALA A 348 28.00 -1.15 2.11
N LEU A 349 28.42 0.10 1.85
CA LEU A 349 28.38 1.21 2.81
C LEU A 349 26.97 1.80 2.83
N LEU A 350 26.39 1.96 1.64
CA LEU A 350 25.09 2.54 1.36
C LEU A 350 23.94 1.57 1.66
N VAL A 351 23.84 1.14 2.92
CA VAL A 351 22.76 0.27 3.39
C VAL A 351 21.96 0.95 4.50
N PRO A 352 20.62 0.81 4.51
CA PRO A 352 19.81 1.31 5.61
C PRO A 352 20.29 0.81 6.98
N GLY A 353 20.27 1.69 7.99
CA GLY A 353 20.78 1.45 9.34
C GLY A 353 22.26 1.79 9.54
N ARG A 354 23.01 2.08 8.46
CA ARG A 354 24.42 2.49 8.54
C ARG A 354 24.52 3.91 9.08
N LYS A 355 25.35 4.09 10.12
CA LYS A 355 25.75 5.40 10.60
C LYS A 355 26.91 5.91 9.76
N ILE A 356 26.81 7.15 9.31
CA ILE A 356 27.79 7.78 8.42
C ILE A 356 28.11 9.19 8.89
N ARG A 357 29.31 9.64 8.53
CA ARG A 357 29.69 11.04 8.46
C ARG A 357 29.76 11.42 6.99
N PHE A 358 29.22 12.56 6.63
CA PHE A 358 29.22 13.00 5.24
C PHE A 358 29.39 14.52 5.15
N LYS A 359 29.71 14.99 3.95
CA LYS A 359 29.59 16.40 3.57
C LYS A 359 28.76 16.47 2.31
N SER A 360 27.98 17.54 2.22
CA SER A 360 27.10 17.80 1.11
C SER A 360 27.18 19.26 0.69
N PHE A 361 26.74 19.52 -0.53
CA PHE A 361 26.66 20.85 -1.10
C PHE A 361 25.42 20.97 -1.98
N TYR A 362 24.99 22.21 -2.23
CA TYR A 362 23.89 22.46 -3.15
C TYR A 362 24.43 22.81 -4.53
N TYR A 363 23.80 22.24 -5.55
CA TYR A 363 24.03 22.60 -6.93
C TYR A 363 22.70 22.94 -7.60
N GLY A 364 22.58 24.18 -8.10
CA GLY A 364 21.32 24.69 -8.63
C GLY A 364 20.23 24.84 -7.56
N TYR A 365 19.03 25.22 -8.00
CA TYR A 365 17.99 25.74 -7.12
C TYR A 365 17.38 24.76 -6.12
N GLU A 366 17.53 23.42 -6.21
CA GLU A 366 16.71 22.50 -5.38
C GLU A 366 17.33 21.15 -4.95
N ALA A 367 18.60 20.84 -5.24
CA ALA A 367 19.17 19.52 -4.91
C ALA A 367 20.50 19.58 -4.13
N GLU A 368 20.62 18.73 -3.12
CA GLU A 368 21.77 18.62 -2.22
C GLU A 368 22.52 17.30 -2.45
N ASP A 369 23.79 17.38 -2.84
CA ASP A 369 24.63 16.24 -3.24
C ASP A 369 25.68 15.91 -2.19
N ILE A 370 25.96 14.62 -2.00
CA ILE A 370 27.06 14.15 -1.16
C ILE A 370 28.35 14.05 -1.99
N PHE A 371 29.42 14.70 -1.51
CA PHE A 371 30.76 14.63 -2.11
C PHE A 371 31.81 14.04 -1.16
N TYR A 372 31.40 13.67 0.05
CA TYR A 372 32.21 12.95 1.01
C TYR A 372 31.32 12.07 1.85
N ILE A 373 31.71 10.80 2.03
CA ILE A 373 31.01 9.89 2.92
C ILE A 373 31.98 8.92 3.58
N LYS A 374 31.79 8.73 4.88
CA LYS A 374 32.56 7.82 5.72
C LYS A 374 31.64 7.04 6.63
N LYS A 375 31.83 5.73 6.67
CA LYS A 375 31.19 4.86 7.66
C LYS A 375 31.65 5.25 9.07
N LEU A 376 30.71 5.34 9.99
CA LEU A 376 31.00 5.42 11.42
C LEU A 376 30.66 4.09 12.09
N ASN A 377 31.43 3.74 13.12
CA ASN A 377 31.00 2.71 14.06
C ASN A 377 29.75 3.22 14.77
N ARG A 378 28.73 2.36 14.85
CA ARG A 378 27.42 2.77 15.35
C ARG A 378 27.49 3.10 16.84
#